data_AF-A0A847LP15-F1
#
_entry.id   AF-A0A847LP15-F1
#
_cell.length_a   1.000
_cell.length_b   1.000
_cell.length_c   1.000
_cell.angle_alpha   90.00
_cell.angle_beta   90.00
_cell.angle_gamma   90.00
#
_symmetry.space_group_name_H-M   'P 1'
#
loop_
_entity.id
_entity.type
_entity.pdbx_description
1 polymer ?
#
loop_
_entity_poly.entity_id
_entity_poly.type
_entity_poly.pdbx_seq_one_letter_code
_entity_poly.pdbx_strand_id
1 'polypeptide(L)'
;YATDIDYDALKVARFNAMRHEVNVKFFIGDMLKPLIDNNIKVDILVSNPPYVAKLEEVDENVYNYEPHLALEAEDGIEYYKKILKDIDKIFDDKIKLFFEIGSDQEERLTEIIEQLKYEKKYYFSRDLQGNIRYLFLELTK
;
A
#
# COMPACT_ATOMS: atom_id res chain seq x y z
N TYR A 1 -4.34 -8.86 -9.15
CA TYR A 1 -4.89 -9.39 -7.89
C TYR A 1 -5.22 -8.22 -6.98
N ALA A 2 -6.17 -8.38 -6.06
CA ALA A 2 -6.48 -7.37 -5.05
C ALA A 2 -6.79 -8.05 -3.71
N THR A 3 -6.35 -7.43 -2.62
CA THR A 3 -6.53 -7.90 -1.25
C THR A 3 -7.12 -6.78 -0.41
N ASP A 4 -8.06 -7.10 0.46
CA ASP A 4 -8.57 -6.16 1.45
C ASP A 4 -9.01 -6.95 2.70
N ILE A 5 -8.90 -6.35 3.89
CA ILE A 5 -9.40 -6.93 5.14
C ILE A 5 -10.92 -6.73 5.25
N ASP A 6 -11.47 -5.73 4.57
CA ASP A 6 -12.89 -5.43 4.56
C ASP A 6 -13.61 -6.18 3.42
N TYR A 7 -14.52 -7.07 3.81
CA TYR A 7 -15.36 -7.81 2.88
C TYR A 7 -16.31 -6.90 2.09
N ASP A 8 -16.79 -5.82 2.70
CA ASP A 8 -17.70 -4.88 2.06
C ASP A 8 -16.97 -4.04 0.99
N ALA A 9 -15.74 -3.60 1.28
CA ALA A 9 -14.86 -3.00 0.28
C ALA A 9 -14.64 -3.93 -0.93
N LEU A 10 -14.38 -5.22 -0.70
CA LEU A 10 -14.23 -6.19 -1.79
C LEU A 10 -15.49 -6.40 -2.62
N LYS A 11 -16.69 -6.29 -2.03
CA LYS A 11 -17.95 -6.34 -2.81
C LYS A 11 -18.04 -5.17 -3.78
N VAL A 12 -17.71 -3.95 -3.32
CA VAL A 12 -17.69 -2.75 -4.17
C VAL A 12 -16.62 -2.89 -5.27
N ALA A 13 -15.42 -3.36 -4.91
CA ALA A 13 -14.34 -3.55 -5.87
C ALA A 13 -14.68 -4.60 -6.94
N ARG A 14 -15.35 -5.70 -6.56
CA ARG A 14 -15.85 -6.72 -7.51
C ARG A 14 -16.90 -6.15 -8.46
N PHE A 15 -17.85 -5.37 -7.93
CA PHE A 15 -18.85 -4.70 -8.75
C PHE A 15 -18.20 -3.77 -9.77
N ASN A 16 -17.21 -2.97 -9.35
CA ASN A 16 -16.46 -2.09 -10.24
C ASN A 16 -15.69 -2.88 -11.30
N ALA A 17 -15.04 -3.98 -10.93
CA ALA A 17 -14.35 -4.83 -11.90
C ALA A 17 -15.28 -5.42 -12.96
N MET A 18 -16.48 -5.85 -12.56
CA MET A 18 -17.52 -6.30 -13.49
C MET A 18 -17.99 -5.18 -14.41
N ARG A 19 -18.29 -4.00 -13.84
CA ARG A 19 -18.76 -2.82 -14.58
C ARG A 19 -17.76 -2.34 -15.64
N HIS A 20 -16.47 -2.45 -15.36
CA HIS A 20 -15.39 -2.02 -16.26
C HIS A 20 -14.79 -3.17 -17.06
N GLU A 21 -15.36 -4.38 -17.00
CA GLU A 21 -14.93 -5.56 -17.76
C GLU A 21 -13.44 -5.92 -17.55
N VAL A 22 -12.93 -5.70 -16.34
CA VAL A 22 -11.54 -6.00 -15.99
C VAL A 22 -11.44 -7.29 -15.18
N ASN A 23 -10.42 -8.10 -15.50
CA ASN A 23 -10.19 -9.37 -14.82
C ASN A 23 -9.34 -9.17 -13.55
N VAL A 24 -10.00 -9.19 -12.39
CA VAL A 24 -9.33 -9.07 -11.08
C VAL A 24 -9.73 -10.24 -10.19
N LYS A 25 -8.72 -10.95 -9.65
CA LYS A 25 -8.90 -11.93 -8.58
C LYS A 25 -8.79 -11.22 -7.22
N PHE A 26 -9.83 -11.36 -6.40
CA PHE A 26 -9.98 -10.70 -5.11
C PHE A 26 -9.85 -11.69 -3.95
N PHE A 27 -9.08 -11.34 -2.93
CA PHE A 27 -8.92 -12.13 -1.72
C PHE A 27 -9.25 -11.29 -0.48
N ILE A 28 -10.01 -11.90 0.44
CA ILE A 28 -10.24 -11.34 1.78
C ILE A 28 -9.05 -11.69 2.67
N GLY A 29 -8.46 -10.70 3.31
CA GLY A 29 -7.39 -10.88 4.27
C GLY A 29 -6.43 -9.72 4.36
N ASP A 30 -5.52 -9.87 5.30
CA ASP A 30 -4.62 -8.82 5.75
C ASP A 30 -3.39 -8.68 4.84
N MET A 31 -3.29 -7.53 4.15
CA MET A 31 -2.12 -7.13 3.36
C MET A 31 -1.66 -8.24 2.40
N LEU A 32 -0.39 -8.66 2.51
CA LEU A 32 0.20 -9.67 1.62
C LEU A 32 -0.22 -11.10 1.95
N LYS A 33 -0.84 -11.35 3.11
CA LYS A 33 -1.11 -12.70 3.61
C LYS A 33 -1.85 -13.57 2.58
N PRO A 34 -2.91 -13.10 1.89
CA PRO A 34 -3.58 -13.92 0.89
C PRO A 34 -2.71 -14.26 -0.32
N LEU A 35 -1.80 -13.37 -0.72
CA LEU A 35 -0.85 -13.65 -1.81
C LEU A 35 0.16 -14.72 -1.39
N ILE A 36 0.68 -14.61 -0.16
CA ILE A 36 1.63 -15.56 0.42
C ILE A 36 0.99 -16.94 0.56
N ASP A 37 -0.21 -17.02 1.15
CA ASP A 37 -0.92 -18.29 1.38
C ASP A 37 -1.24 -19.02 0.07
N ASN A 38 -1.44 -18.29 -1.03
CA ASN A 38 -1.71 -18.84 -2.35
C ASN A 38 -0.45 -18.96 -3.23
N ASN A 39 0.74 -18.72 -2.67
CA ASN A 39 2.02 -18.71 -3.38
C ASN A 39 1.99 -17.87 -4.68
N ILE A 40 1.38 -16.70 -4.61
CA ILE A 40 1.24 -15.77 -5.73
C ILE A 40 2.46 -14.85 -5.76
N LYS A 41 3.10 -14.78 -6.92
CA LYS A 41 4.17 -13.84 -7.24
C LYS A 41 3.64 -12.70 -8.11
N VAL A 42 4.18 -11.51 -7.92
CA VAL A 42 3.81 -10.30 -8.68
C VAL A 42 5.04 -9.50 -9.07
N ASP A 43 5.00 -8.89 -10.25
CA ASP A 43 6.03 -7.97 -10.73
C ASP A 43 5.81 -6.54 -10.20
N ILE A 44 4.54 -6.22 -9.89
CA ILE A 44 4.10 -4.89 -9.46
C ILE A 44 3.15 -5.03 -8.28
N LEU A 45 3.41 -4.23 -7.25
CA LEU A 45 2.50 -4.01 -6.13
C LEU A 45 2.19 -2.52 -6.02
N VAL A 46 0.90 -2.22 -5.95
CA VAL A 46 0.37 -0.87 -5.70
C VAL A 46 -0.42 -0.92 -4.40
N SER A 47 -0.19 0.03 -3.50
CA SER A 47 -0.96 0.12 -2.26
C SER A 47 -1.13 1.57 -1.84
N ASN A 48 -2.34 1.92 -1.44
CA ASN A 48 -2.63 3.11 -0.67
C ASN A 48 -3.03 2.63 0.75
N PRO A 49 -2.06 2.26 1.61
CA PRO A 49 -2.38 1.80 2.95
C PRO A 49 -2.83 2.98 3.82
N PRO A 50 -3.56 2.74 4.92
CA PRO A 50 -3.81 3.78 5.91
C PRO A 50 -2.49 4.38 6.40
N TYR A 51 -2.37 5.70 6.47
CA TYR A 51 -1.12 6.36 6.83
C TYR A 51 -1.30 7.54 7.80
N VAL A 52 -2.53 7.78 8.27
CA VAL A 52 -2.82 8.89 9.17
C VAL A 52 -2.55 8.44 10.60
N ALA A 53 -1.48 8.98 11.20
CA ALA A 53 -1.12 8.73 12.59
C ALA A 53 -2.00 9.50 13.61
N LYS A 54 -2.56 10.64 13.19
CA LYS A 54 -3.42 11.49 14.01
C LYS A 54 -4.65 11.91 13.22
N LEU A 55 -5.79 11.37 13.61
CA LEU A 55 -7.09 11.71 13.00
C LEU A 55 -7.42 13.21 13.07
N GLU A 56 -6.84 13.93 14.04
CA GLU A 56 -6.99 15.37 14.21
C GLU A 56 -6.40 16.19 13.04
N GLU A 57 -5.52 15.59 12.24
CA GLU A 57 -4.89 16.22 11.07
C GLU A 57 -5.62 15.90 9.75
N VAL A 58 -6.71 15.13 9.82
CA VAL A 58 -7.53 14.75 8.66
C VAL A 58 -8.53 15.87 8.38
N ASP A 59 -8.66 16.23 7.10
CA ASP A 59 -9.72 17.17 6.66
C ASP A 59 -11.09 16.67 7.16
N GLU A 60 -11.92 17.56 7.69
CA GLU A 60 -13.23 17.20 8.26
C GLU A 60 -14.08 16.38 7.28
N ASN A 61 -13.94 16.58 5.97
CA ASN A 61 -14.65 15.78 4.98
C ASN A 61 -14.12 14.33 4.91
N VAL A 62 -12.81 14.13 4.98
CA VAL A 62 -12.24 12.78 4.95
C VAL A 62 -12.58 12.04 6.24
N TYR A 63 -12.49 12.71 7.40
CA TYR A 63 -12.82 12.13 8.69
C TYR A 63 -14.29 11.72 8.80
N ASN A 64 -15.21 12.52 8.27
CA ASN A 64 -16.65 12.27 8.40
C ASN A 64 -17.22 11.28 7.37
N TYR A 65 -16.52 11.03 6.26
CA TYR A 65 -17.06 10.22 5.15
C TYR A 65 -16.26 8.95 4.83
N GLU A 66 -15.01 8.81 5.31
CA GLU A 66 -14.23 7.59 5.12
C GLU A 66 -14.27 6.67 6.36
N PRO A 67 -14.26 5.33 6.19
CA PRO A 67 -14.19 4.40 7.32
C PRO A 67 -12.89 4.61 8.12
N HIS A 68 -12.97 4.69 9.45
CA HIS A 68 -11.80 4.86 10.33
C HIS A 68 -10.70 3.81 10.09
N LEU A 69 -11.09 2.56 9.79
CA LEU A 69 -10.18 1.46 9.43
C LEU A 69 -9.33 1.74 8.17
N ALA A 70 -9.79 2.60 7.28
CA ALA A 70 -9.07 3.00 6.07
C ALA A 70 -8.11 4.18 6.31
N LEU A 71 -8.24 4.87 7.46
CA LEU A 71 -7.49 6.09 7.77
C LEU A 71 -6.40 5.84 8.81
N GLU A 72 -6.71 5.09 9.86
CA GLU A 72 -5.87 5.01 11.06
C GLU A 72 -4.63 4.13 10.87
N ALA A 73 -3.50 4.73 11.19
CA ALA A 73 -2.23 4.07 11.39
C ALA A 73 -1.68 4.41 12.78
N GLU A 74 -1.12 3.44 13.52
CA GLU A 74 -0.59 3.67 14.88
C GLU A 74 0.65 4.57 14.86
N ASP A 75 1.58 4.33 13.94
CA ASP A 75 2.80 5.12 13.78
C ASP A 75 2.87 5.84 12.42
N GLY A 76 1.84 5.72 11.59
CA GLY A 76 1.73 6.31 10.26
C GLY A 76 2.44 5.51 9.17
N ILE A 77 3.35 4.59 9.54
CA ILE A 77 4.17 3.84 8.59
C ILE A 77 4.21 2.33 8.83
N GLU A 78 3.46 1.82 9.80
CA GLU A 78 3.53 0.42 10.22
C GLU A 78 3.07 -0.54 9.13
N TYR A 79 2.14 -0.12 8.28
CA TYR A 79 1.70 -0.93 7.15
C TYR A 79 2.76 -1.05 6.06
N TYR A 80 3.55 0.00 5.80
CA TYR A 80 4.71 -0.14 4.90
C TYR A 80 5.74 -1.09 5.50
N LYS A 81 6.02 -0.99 6.80
CA LYS A 81 6.91 -1.94 7.49
C LYS A 81 6.42 -3.38 7.35
N LYS A 82 5.11 -3.60 7.52
CA LYS A 82 4.48 -4.91 7.41
C LYS A 82 4.57 -5.48 5.99
N ILE A 83 4.29 -4.66 4.97
CA ILE A 83 4.42 -5.05 3.57
C ILE A 83 5.88 -5.37 3.23
N LEU A 84 6.82 -4.49 3.57
CA LEU A 84 8.24 -4.64 3.24
C LEU A 84 8.90 -5.80 4.00
N LYS A 85 8.41 -6.15 5.19
CA LYS A 85 8.90 -7.30 5.97
C LYS A 85 8.69 -8.63 5.25
N ASP A 86 7.55 -8.80 4.59
CA ASP A 86 7.15 -10.06 3.95
C ASP A 86 7.31 -10.02 2.41
N ILE A 87 7.97 -8.99 1.88
CA ILE A 87 8.00 -8.72 0.44
C ILE A 87 8.66 -9.84 -0.37
N ASP A 88 9.71 -10.49 0.14
CA ASP A 88 10.41 -11.58 -0.55
C ASP A 88 9.55 -12.80 -0.85
N LYS A 89 8.45 -12.96 -0.10
CA LYS A 89 7.51 -14.06 -0.31
C LYS A 89 6.65 -13.87 -1.55
N ILE A 90 6.60 -12.68 -2.16
CA ILE A 90 5.67 -12.37 -3.26
C ILE A 90 6.35 -11.93 -4.56
N PHE A 91 7.69 -11.98 -4.67
CA PHE A 91 8.37 -11.79 -5.96
C PHE A 91 9.56 -12.73 -6.14
N ASP A 92 9.97 -12.94 -7.39
CA ASP A 92 11.05 -13.85 -7.76
C ASP A 92 12.38 -13.11 -7.88
N ASP A 93 12.61 -12.34 -8.95
CA ASP A 93 13.88 -11.62 -9.14
C ASP A 93 13.76 -10.12 -8.81
N LYS A 94 12.66 -9.52 -9.24
CA LYS A 94 12.46 -8.07 -9.22
C LYS A 94 11.00 -7.70 -8.96
N ILE A 95 10.76 -6.63 -8.22
CA ILE A 95 9.42 -6.06 -7.99
C ILE A 95 9.46 -4.54 -8.02
N LYS A 96 8.38 -3.94 -8.54
CA LYS A 96 8.10 -2.50 -8.42
C LYS A 96 6.96 -2.25 -7.44
N LEU A 97 7.17 -1.31 -6.54
CA LEU A 97 6.30 -0.93 -5.46
C LEU A 97 5.88 0.52 -5.66
N PHE A 98 4.59 0.77 -5.60
CA PHE A 98 3.99 2.09 -5.71
C PHE A 98 3.13 2.31 -4.47
N PHE A 99 3.56 3.22 -3.62
CA PHE A 99 2.86 3.56 -2.39
C PHE A 99 2.34 5.00 -2.47
N GLU A 100 1.09 5.19 -2.07
CA GLU A 100 0.67 6.51 -1.56
C GLU A 100 1.17 6.65 -0.11
N ILE A 101 1.60 7.85 0.28
CA ILE A 101 2.21 8.15 1.57
C ILE A 101 1.72 9.47 2.17
N GLY A 102 1.89 9.64 3.47
CA GLY A 102 1.74 10.94 4.14
C GLY A 102 2.88 11.90 3.79
N SER A 103 2.59 13.20 3.77
CA SER A 103 3.54 14.25 3.34
C SER A 103 4.74 14.42 4.27
N ASP A 104 4.67 13.93 5.50
CA ASP A 104 5.69 13.98 6.54
C ASP A 104 6.47 12.66 6.69
N GLN A 105 6.22 11.68 5.81
CA GLN A 105 6.72 10.30 5.99
C GLN A 105 8.01 10.00 5.23
N GLU A 106 8.49 10.93 4.39
CA GLU A 106 9.63 10.73 3.49
C GLU A 106 10.90 10.26 4.24
N GLU A 107 11.26 10.94 5.33
CA GLU A 107 12.47 10.63 6.11
C GLU A 107 12.39 9.23 6.73
N ARG A 108 11.27 8.92 7.40
CA ARG A 108 11.08 7.64 8.09
C ARG A 108 10.96 6.47 7.11
N LEU A 109 10.34 6.67 5.94
CA LEU A 109 10.30 5.66 4.89
C LEU A 109 11.67 5.43 4.26
N THR A 110 12.48 6.49 4.10
CA THR A 110 13.86 6.37 3.65
C THR A 110 14.67 5.49 4.60
N GLU A 111 14.57 5.68 5.92
CA GLU A 111 15.25 4.84 6.90
C GLU A 111 14.87 3.35 6.77
N ILE A 112 13.59 3.05 6.55
CA ILE A 112 13.12 1.67 6.36
C ILE A 112 13.69 1.07 5.06
N ILE A 113 13.63 1.81 3.96
CA ILE A 113 14.14 1.35 2.66
C ILE A 113 15.65 1.09 2.76
N GLU A 114 16.39 1.97 3.43
CA GLU A 114 17.83 1.82 3.59
C GLU A 114 18.24 0.60 4.41
N GLN A 115 17.35 0.09 5.27
CA GLN A 115 17.57 -1.16 6.00
C GLN A 115 17.25 -2.42 5.19
N LEU A 116 16.64 -2.31 4.00
CA LEU A 116 16.36 -3.46 3.15
C LEU A 116 17.66 -4.04 2.57
N LYS A 117 17.72 -5.38 2.58
CA LYS A 117 18.85 -6.19 2.10
C LYS A 117 18.93 -6.37 0.58
N TYR A 118 18.06 -5.71 -0.18
CA TYR A 118 17.94 -5.85 -1.63
C TYR A 118 18.65 -4.70 -2.36
N GLU A 119 19.04 -4.91 -3.61
CA GLU A 119 19.33 -3.77 -4.48
C GLU A 119 18.04 -2.95 -4.61
N LYS A 120 18.15 -1.65 -4.37
CA LYS A 120 16.99 -0.75 -4.28
C LYS A 120 17.21 0.52 -5.09
N LYS A 121 16.16 0.93 -5.79
CA LYS A 121 16.05 2.23 -6.45
C LYS A 121 14.72 2.83 -6.05
N TYR A 122 14.73 4.07 -5.57
CA TYR A 122 13.49 4.71 -5.15
C TYR A 122 13.52 6.21 -5.39
N TYR A 123 12.34 6.80 -5.48
CA TYR A 123 12.15 8.25 -5.50
C TYR A 123 10.77 8.60 -4.97
N PHE A 124 10.67 9.81 -4.43
CA PHE A 124 9.41 10.40 -4.00
C PHE A 124 8.88 11.35 -5.08
N SER A 125 7.57 11.36 -5.28
CA SER A 125 6.90 12.26 -6.22
C SER A 125 5.81 13.06 -5.53
N ARG A 126 5.58 14.25 -6.08
CA ARG A 126 4.53 15.17 -5.64
C ARG A 126 3.21 14.87 -6.35
N ASP A 127 2.11 15.17 -5.66
CA ASP A 127 0.77 15.24 -6.25
C ASP A 127 0.56 16.57 -7.01
N LEU A 128 -0.64 16.75 -7.56
CA LEU A 128 -1.01 17.98 -8.29
C LEU A 128 -1.03 19.24 -7.41
N GLN A 129 -1.08 19.08 -6.09
CA GLN A 129 -1.04 20.18 -5.11
C GLN A 129 0.39 20.50 -4.68
N GLY A 130 1.38 19.77 -5.18
CA GLY A 130 2.79 19.96 -4.86
C GLY A 130 3.22 19.27 -3.56
N ASN A 131 2.37 18.47 -2.93
CA ASN A 131 2.73 17.73 -1.72
C ASN A 131 3.40 16.42 -2.09
N ILE A 132 4.43 16.02 -1.35
CA ILE A 132 4.98 14.67 -1.49
C ILE A 132 3.88 13.68 -1.11
N ARG A 133 3.59 12.75 -2.03
CA ARG A 133 2.42 11.87 -1.91
C ARG A 133 2.70 10.45 -2.36
N TYR A 134 3.71 10.24 -3.20
CA TYR A 134 3.98 8.92 -3.77
C TYR A 134 5.42 8.50 -3.53
N LEU A 135 5.60 7.25 -3.13
CA LEU A 135 6.88 6.56 -3.09
C LEU A 135 6.89 5.50 -4.19
N PHE A 136 7.90 5.60 -5.06
CA PHE A 136 8.23 4.58 -6.05
C PHE A 136 9.45 3.83 -5.56
N LEU A 137 9.38 2.51 -5.48
CA LEU A 137 10.47 1.66 -5.02
C LEU A 137 10.61 0.43 -5.92
N GLU A 138 11.82 0.14 -6.35
CA GLU A 138 12.17 -1.06 -7.11
C GLU A 138 13.15 -1.88 -6.27
N LEU A 139 12.85 -3.17 -6.07
CA LEU A 139 13.71 -4.11 -5.35
C LEU A 139 14.18 -5.22 -6.29
N THR A 140 15.45 -5.59 -6.20
CA THR A 140 16.06 -6.72 -6.92
C THR A 140 16.84 -7.60 -5.92
N LYS A 141 16.68 -8.93 -6.01
CA LYS A 141 17.36 -9.88 -5.12
C LYS A 141 18.86 -9.98 -5.36
#